data_AF-A0A8S1NTV3-F1
#
_entry.id   AF-A0A8S1NTV3-F1
#
_cell.length_a   1.000
_cell.length_b   1.000
_cell.length_c   1.000
_cell.angle_alpha   90.00
_cell.angle_beta   90.00
_cell.angle_gamma   90.00
#
_symmetry.space_group_name_H-M   'P 1'
#
loop_
_entity.id
_entity.type
_entity.pdbx_description
1 polymer ?
#
loop_
_entity_poly.entity_id
_entity_poly.type
_entity_poly.pdbx_seq_one_letter_code
_entity_poly.pdbx_strand_id
1 'polypeptide(L)'
;MLIFIFPALIQFVLSYILTRYEVGDVTVMTSGGNHILENSRIYPRQIQTAINFQTVFDTPPELFLSPHYYDWSLELPHGFLVKATLITRTGFLLNTLAVAASQLFAIRIKWFAFQDSRISVITFQQNDVQELQTGTGDRTITFSIDHEFKDATNGLISLNGVKHIKSNQIVEVKIEQVQSKSIDVSVSIYSDSQIEYVRFNILLGTDQSLWSSAAQAEIFNPPLYGNQYGSIGYLSRQATFLIPSIYLNQDRLPIFAYRGYKFDKNANVRCYVIYGPQTPNLIYNLFVWDSTTSYAFFDQVSLYFPQPQIKIVQPNCAELFSECDYNGDSIVICNNIPDLLQKGWTNQVKSLMISTQKQFYLFNQINYQGQAQKIIQNQQCMESFSILSVKFQPVASIIKVIFINSNLNNNNCKYVYFYSQCNYQGTVYQIQQGQSLDRSNKIPFEIKSISICPNIIVKLRDPSYFGGGNEAFSSSQACLDGYKFPTYRTPN
;
A
#
# COMPACT_ATOMS: atom_id res chain seq x y z
N MET A 1 37.01 -6.83 44.84
CA MET A 1 36.44 -8.10 44.34
C MET A 1 35.08 -8.31 44.98
N LEU A 2 34.03 -7.85 44.31
CA LEU A 2 32.67 -8.35 44.49
C LEU A 2 31.93 -8.07 43.18
N ILE A 3 31.81 -9.13 42.41
CA ILE A 3 31.07 -9.25 41.16
C ILE A 3 29.61 -9.45 41.57
N PHE A 4 28.69 -8.62 41.07
CA PHE A 4 27.34 -9.11 40.78
C PHE A 4 26.89 -8.57 39.43
N ILE A 5 26.82 -9.53 38.51
CA ILE A 5 26.28 -9.48 37.16
C ILE A 5 24.77 -9.31 37.28
N PHE A 6 24.22 -8.24 36.70
CA PHE A 6 22.79 -8.18 36.34
C PHE A 6 22.59 -7.34 35.07
N PRO A 7 22.78 -7.91 33.87
CA PRO A 7 22.12 -7.44 32.67
C PRO A 7 21.00 -8.43 32.36
N ALA A 8 19.94 -8.43 33.17
CA ALA A 8 18.77 -9.25 32.91
C ALA A 8 17.59 -8.32 32.59
N LEU A 9 17.11 -8.42 31.35
CA LEU A 9 15.76 -8.07 30.91
C LEU A 9 15.40 -6.57 30.87
N ILE A 10 16.05 -5.81 29.98
CA ILE A 10 15.33 -4.72 29.29
C ILE A 10 14.51 -5.38 28.18
N GLN A 11 13.37 -5.97 28.53
CA GLN A 11 12.37 -6.34 27.54
C GLN A 11 11.70 -5.06 27.08
N PHE A 12 11.98 -4.66 25.83
CA PHE A 12 11.25 -3.61 25.13
C PHE A 12 9.78 -4.05 25.00
N VAL A 13 8.85 -3.51 25.80
CA VAL A 13 7.41 -3.79 25.70
C VAL A 13 6.78 -2.87 24.65
N LEU A 14 7.21 -2.96 23.38
CA LEU A 14 6.64 -2.11 22.33
C LEU A 14 5.11 -2.29 22.30
N SER A 15 4.34 -1.26 21.92
CA SER A 15 2.93 -1.49 21.59
C SER A 15 2.91 -2.46 20.45
N TYR A 16 2.31 -3.60 20.69
CA TYR A 16 2.23 -4.60 19.68
C TYR A 16 0.79 -4.76 19.28
N ILE A 17 0.55 -4.52 18.01
CA ILE A 17 -0.67 -4.95 17.37
C ILE A 17 -0.46 -6.39 16.94
N LEU A 18 -1.37 -7.28 17.35
CA LEU A 18 -1.39 -8.65 16.86
C LEU A 18 -1.85 -8.65 15.41
N THR A 19 -1.26 -9.51 14.58
CA THR A 19 -1.75 -9.64 13.21
C THR A 19 -3.21 -10.10 13.24
N ARG A 20 -4.07 -9.40 12.49
CA ARG A 20 -5.48 -9.74 12.32
C ARG A 20 -5.82 -9.72 10.85
N TYR A 21 -6.75 -10.57 10.47
CA TYR A 21 -7.33 -10.53 9.14
C TYR A 21 -8.81 -10.92 9.22
N GLU A 22 -9.56 -10.45 8.24
CA GLU A 22 -10.93 -10.87 8.02
C GLU A 22 -11.17 -11.09 6.53
N VAL A 23 -11.97 -12.09 6.19
CA VAL A 23 -12.36 -12.39 4.82
C VAL A 23 -13.87 -12.42 4.75
N GLY A 24 -14.40 -11.91 3.65
CA GLY A 24 -15.80 -12.07 3.35
C GLY A 24 -16.09 -12.06 1.87
N ASP A 25 -17.35 -12.27 1.57
CA ASP A 25 -17.86 -12.39 0.22
C ASP A 25 -19.16 -11.60 0.13
N VAL A 26 -19.29 -10.81 -0.92
CA VAL A 26 -20.50 -10.05 -1.22
C VAL A 26 -20.85 -10.21 -2.69
N THR A 27 -22.10 -10.57 -2.93
CA THR A 27 -22.68 -10.49 -4.28
C THR A 27 -23.44 -9.18 -4.38
N VAL A 28 -22.94 -8.25 -5.20
CA VAL A 28 -23.50 -6.90 -5.28
C VAL A 28 -24.70 -6.83 -6.22
N MET A 29 -24.88 -7.85 -7.08
CA MET A 29 -26.06 -8.00 -7.94
C MET A 29 -26.50 -9.47 -8.00
N THR A 30 -27.76 -9.72 -7.62
CA THR A 30 -28.50 -10.96 -7.89
C THR A 30 -29.97 -10.60 -8.12
N SER A 31 -30.52 -10.91 -9.30
CA SER A 31 -31.98 -11.02 -9.41
C SER A 31 -32.38 -12.43 -8.97
N GLY A 32 -33.12 -12.53 -7.87
CA GLY A 32 -33.67 -13.80 -7.42
C GLY A 32 -34.72 -14.35 -8.39
N GLY A 33 -34.66 -15.65 -8.64
CA GLY A 33 -35.72 -16.44 -9.27
C GLY A 33 -35.90 -16.19 -10.77
N ASN A 34 -35.41 -17.13 -11.58
CA ASN A 34 -35.46 -17.17 -13.04
C ASN A 34 -34.47 -16.23 -13.74
N HIS A 35 -33.84 -16.77 -14.78
CA HIS A 35 -32.73 -16.16 -15.48
C HIS A 35 -33.13 -14.79 -16.02
N ILE A 36 -32.26 -13.79 -15.86
CA ILE A 36 -32.53 -12.39 -16.23
C ILE A 36 -32.70 -12.16 -17.76
N LEU A 37 -32.37 -13.16 -18.60
CA LEU A 37 -32.77 -13.17 -20.02
C LEU A 37 -34.30 -13.24 -20.19
N GLU A 38 -35.06 -13.56 -19.13
CA GLU A 38 -36.52 -13.67 -19.15
C GLU A 38 -37.23 -12.44 -18.54
N ASN A 39 -36.53 -11.51 -17.88
CA ASN A 39 -37.18 -10.35 -17.25
C ASN A 39 -36.38 -9.04 -17.41
N SER A 40 -36.82 -8.22 -18.35
CA SER A 40 -36.30 -6.91 -18.75
C SER A 40 -36.53 -5.80 -17.72
N ARG A 41 -35.96 -5.90 -16.51
CA ARG A 41 -35.98 -4.80 -15.54
C ARG A 41 -34.74 -3.90 -15.67
N ILE A 42 -34.95 -2.61 -15.44
CA ILE A 42 -33.89 -1.57 -15.42
C ILE A 42 -33.12 -1.74 -14.11
N TYR A 43 -31.88 -2.25 -14.18
CA TYR A 43 -31.01 -2.39 -13.01
C TYR A 43 -30.16 -1.13 -12.78
N PRO A 44 -29.86 -0.78 -11.52
CA PRO A 44 -29.00 0.35 -11.20
C PRO A 44 -27.58 0.08 -11.70
N ARG A 45 -27.02 1.04 -12.46
CA ARG A 45 -25.65 0.97 -12.98
C ARG A 45 -24.59 1.10 -11.88
N GLN A 46 -24.95 1.74 -10.78
CA GLN A 46 -24.10 1.94 -9.62
C GLN A 46 -24.79 1.37 -8.38
N ILE A 47 -24.07 0.53 -7.65
CA ILE A 47 -24.51 -0.04 -6.38
C ILE A 47 -23.47 0.28 -5.33
N GLN A 48 -23.96 0.64 -4.16
CA GLN A 48 -23.15 0.92 -2.99
C GLN A 48 -23.60 0.00 -1.87
N THR A 49 -22.66 -0.76 -1.30
CA THR A 49 -22.93 -1.74 -0.24
C THR A 49 -22.01 -1.45 0.94
N ALA A 50 -22.60 -1.20 2.11
CA ALA A 50 -21.85 -1.11 3.35
C ALA A 50 -21.50 -2.52 3.82
N ILE A 51 -20.22 -2.74 4.11
CA ILE A 51 -19.70 -4.00 4.64
C ILE A 51 -19.20 -3.73 6.04
N ASN A 52 -19.74 -4.47 7.01
CA ASN A 52 -19.27 -4.42 8.40
C ASN A 52 -18.35 -5.61 8.65
N PHE A 53 -17.24 -5.36 9.34
CA PHE A 53 -16.37 -6.41 9.85
C PHE A 53 -17.05 -7.12 11.04
N GLN A 54 -16.84 -8.42 11.15
CA GLN A 54 -17.25 -9.23 12.29
C GLN A 54 -16.49 -8.82 13.55
N THR A 55 -15.24 -8.37 13.38
CA THR A 55 -14.40 -7.89 14.48
C THR A 55 -13.93 -6.46 14.25
N VAL A 56 -13.77 -5.71 15.33
CA VAL A 56 -13.23 -4.35 15.26
C VAL A 56 -11.71 -4.43 15.20
N PHE A 57 -11.12 -3.93 14.11
CA PHE A 57 -9.67 -3.81 13.97
C PHE A 57 -9.13 -2.71 14.89
N ASP A 58 -7.86 -2.76 15.29
CA ASP A 58 -7.30 -1.72 16.17
C ASP A 58 -7.03 -0.42 15.38
N THR A 59 -6.73 -0.57 14.08
CA THR A 59 -6.60 0.51 13.10
C THR A 59 -7.34 0.14 11.81
N PRO A 60 -7.73 1.09 10.95
CA PRO A 60 -8.33 0.75 9.66
C PRO A 60 -7.42 -0.24 8.89
N PRO A 61 -7.93 -1.43 8.52
CA PRO A 61 -7.11 -2.44 7.85
C PRO A 61 -6.83 -2.06 6.40
N GLU A 62 -5.83 -2.68 5.81
CA GLU A 62 -5.62 -2.66 4.36
C GLU A 62 -6.57 -3.63 3.68
N LEU A 63 -7.12 -3.26 2.53
CA LEU A 63 -8.20 -4.02 1.89
C LEU A 63 -7.84 -4.45 0.47
N PHE A 64 -7.73 -5.76 0.28
CA PHE A 64 -7.61 -6.38 -1.03
C PHE A 64 -8.98 -6.88 -1.50
N LEU A 65 -9.36 -6.47 -2.71
CA LEU A 65 -10.57 -6.87 -3.40
C LEU A 65 -10.21 -7.84 -4.52
N SER A 66 -10.93 -8.96 -4.58
CA SER A 66 -10.83 -9.95 -5.64
C SER A 66 -12.23 -10.26 -6.17
N PRO A 67 -12.65 -9.56 -7.23
CA PRO A 67 -13.78 -10.01 -8.02
C PRO A 67 -13.46 -11.42 -8.53
N HIS A 68 -14.34 -12.37 -8.28
CA HIS A 68 -14.13 -13.79 -8.63
C HIS A 68 -15.38 -14.44 -9.24
N TYR A 69 -16.42 -13.64 -9.47
CA TYR A 69 -17.58 -14.03 -10.27
C TYR A 69 -17.98 -12.86 -11.15
N TYR A 70 -18.27 -13.18 -12.40
CA TYR A 70 -18.77 -12.24 -13.38
C TYR A 70 -19.93 -12.87 -14.15
N ASP A 71 -21.03 -12.13 -14.29
CA ASP A 71 -22.22 -12.49 -15.08
C ASP A 71 -22.78 -11.25 -15.79
N TRP A 72 -22.86 -11.28 -17.11
CA TRP A 72 -23.25 -10.14 -17.96
C TRP A 72 -23.86 -10.59 -19.28
N SER A 73 -24.59 -9.69 -19.94
CA SER A 73 -25.32 -9.95 -21.20
C SER A 73 -24.43 -10.14 -22.45
N LEU A 74 -25.08 -10.52 -23.57
CA LEU A 74 -24.48 -10.81 -24.89
C LEU A 74 -23.57 -9.70 -25.43
N GLU A 75 -23.80 -8.48 -24.98
CA GLU A 75 -22.87 -7.37 -25.08
C GLU A 75 -22.26 -7.18 -23.70
N LEU A 76 -21.00 -7.58 -23.54
CA LEU A 76 -20.25 -7.26 -22.32
C LEU A 76 -20.31 -5.76 -22.09
N PRO A 77 -20.49 -5.28 -20.86
CA PRO A 77 -20.35 -3.87 -20.63
C PRO A 77 -18.97 -3.44 -21.10
N HIS A 78 -18.93 -2.30 -21.78
CA HIS A 78 -17.73 -1.51 -22.00
C HIS A 78 -16.85 -1.41 -20.76
N GLY A 79 -17.34 -1.66 -19.54
CA GLY A 79 -16.44 -1.81 -18.41
C GLY A 79 -17.13 -2.09 -17.10
N PHE A 80 -16.32 -2.24 -16.07
CA PHE A 80 -16.76 -2.23 -14.69
C PHE A 80 -15.76 -1.50 -13.80
N LEU A 81 -16.20 -1.15 -12.61
CA LEU A 81 -15.36 -0.58 -11.56
C LEU A 81 -15.84 -1.09 -10.21
N VAL A 82 -14.92 -1.68 -9.47
CA VAL A 82 -15.08 -2.05 -8.06
C VAL A 82 -14.11 -1.21 -7.23
N LYS A 83 -14.63 -0.51 -6.24
CA LYS A 83 -13.85 0.39 -5.39
C LYS A 83 -14.37 0.38 -3.96
N ALA A 84 -13.48 0.04 -3.02
CA ALA A 84 -13.71 0.32 -1.61
C ALA A 84 -13.38 1.79 -1.28
N THR A 85 -14.18 2.36 -0.40
CA THR A 85 -14.04 3.72 0.15
C THR A 85 -14.39 3.70 1.62
N LEU A 86 -14.05 4.77 2.35
CA LEU A 86 -14.40 4.93 3.76
C LEU A 86 -14.01 3.68 4.59
N ILE A 87 -12.78 3.19 4.40
CA ILE A 87 -12.29 2.04 5.16
C ILE A 87 -12.06 2.52 6.60
N THR A 88 -12.81 1.95 7.53
CA THR A 88 -12.77 2.25 8.97
C THR A 88 -12.36 1.00 9.74
N ARG A 89 -12.30 1.11 11.07
CA ARG A 89 -12.02 -0.03 11.96
C ARG A 89 -13.14 -1.08 12.00
N THR A 90 -14.36 -0.71 11.60
CA THR A 90 -15.56 -1.53 11.74
C THR A 90 -16.15 -1.97 10.40
N GLY A 91 -15.60 -1.49 9.29
CA GLY A 91 -16.14 -1.79 7.97
C GLY A 91 -15.67 -0.84 6.89
N PHE A 92 -16.24 -0.97 5.70
CA PHE A 92 -15.96 -0.14 4.54
C PHE A 92 -17.19 -0.02 3.63
N LEU A 93 -17.12 0.90 2.68
CA LEU A 93 -18.16 1.12 1.68
C LEU A 93 -17.68 0.63 0.32
N LEU A 94 -18.32 -0.42 -0.19
CA LEU A 94 -18.05 -1.01 -1.50
C LEU A 94 -18.90 -0.31 -2.57
N ASN A 95 -18.24 0.24 -3.59
CA ASN A 95 -18.90 0.82 -4.75
C ASN A 95 -18.63 -0.06 -5.96
N THR A 96 -19.70 -0.48 -6.63
CA THR A 96 -19.65 -1.23 -7.88
C THR A 96 -20.38 -0.45 -8.95
N LEU A 97 -19.73 -0.23 -10.08
CA LEU A 97 -20.26 0.50 -11.23
C LEU A 97 -20.11 -0.36 -12.49
N ALA A 98 -21.20 -0.56 -13.22
CA ALA A 98 -21.21 -1.03 -14.59
C ALA A 98 -21.08 0.17 -15.53
N VAL A 99 -20.08 0.16 -16.40
CA VAL A 99 -19.62 1.37 -17.13
C VAL A 99 -20.17 1.38 -18.57
N ALA A 100 -21.29 0.70 -18.82
CA ALA A 100 -21.83 0.48 -20.16
C ALA A 100 -23.34 0.64 -20.27
N ALA A 101 -23.81 0.60 -21.53
CA ALA A 101 -25.23 0.51 -21.86
C ALA A 101 -25.83 -0.86 -21.54
N SER A 102 -25.04 -1.93 -21.67
CA SER A 102 -25.47 -3.31 -21.44
C SER A 102 -25.52 -3.68 -19.94
N GLN A 103 -26.30 -4.71 -19.63
CA GLN A 103 -26.62 -5.08 -18.26
C GLN A 103 -25.53 -5.95 -17.64
N LEU A 104 -25.02 -5.52 -16.48
CA LEU A 104 -24.27 -6.36 -15.56
C LEU A 104 -25.28 -7.10 -14.67
N PHE A 105 -25.22 -8.43 -14.63
CA PHE A 105 -26.16 -9.26 -13.89
C PHE A 105 -25.67 -9.62 -12.50
N ALA A 106 -24.38 -9.92 -12.38
CA ALA A 106 -23.75 -10.23 -11.11
C ALA A 106 -22.25 -9.98 -11.13
N ILE A 107 -21.76 -9.33 -10.07
CA ILE A 107 -20.35 -9.41 -9.68
C ILE A 107 -20.33 -9.90 -8.24
N ARG A 108 -19.58 -10.98 -8.00
CA ARG A 108 -19.25 -11.44 -6.65
C ARG A 108 -17.83 -11.08 -6.32
N ILE A 109 -17.65 -10.44 -5.18
CA ILE A 109 -16.39 -9.86 -4.74
C ILE A 109 -16.01 -10.53 -3.43
N LYS A 110 -14.89 -11.23 -3.45
CA LYS A 110 -14.20 -11.63 -2.23
C LYS A 110 -13.35 -10.46 -1.79
N TRP A 111 -13.38 -10.17 -0.51
CA TRP A 111 -12.59 -9.10 0.08
C TRP A 111 -11.79 -9.66 1.25
N PHE A 112 -10.61 -9.08 1.44
CA PHE A 112 -9.64 -9.48 2.45
C PHE A 112 -9.16 -8.22 3.15
N ALA A 113 -9.44 -8.11 4.44
CA ALA A 113 -8.97 -7.04 5.30
C ALA A 113 -7.76 -7.53 6.10
N PHE A 114 -6.65 -6.82 6.04
CA PHE A 114 -5.40 -7.17 6.70
C PHE A 114 -4.96 -6.08 7.68
N GLN A 115 -4.61 -6.49 8.89
CA GLN A 115 -3.83 -5.71 9.84
C GLN A 115 -2.56 -6.50 10.14
N ASP A 116 -1.66 -6.53 9.15
CA ASP A 116 -0.39 -7.26 9.17
C ASP A 116 0.69 -6.41 8.49
N SER A 117 1.77 -6.06 9.20
CA SER A 117 2.83 -5.20 8.64
C SER A 117 3.71 -5.91 7.62
N ARG A 118 3.53 -7.21 7.43
CA ARG A 118 4.24 -8.01 6.42
C ARG A 118 3.49 -8.05 5.10
N ILE A 119 2.33 -7.42 5.03
CA ILE A 119 1.49 -7.33 3.85
C ILE A 119 1.30 -5.85 3.51
N SER A 120 1.20 -5.55 2.22
CA SER A 120 0.80 -4.23 1.75
C SER A 120 -0.14 -4.31 0.55
N VAL A 121 -1.21 -3.51 0.53
CA VAL A 121 -2.15 -3.41 -0.57
C VAL A 121 -2.00 -2.08 -1.28
N ILE A 122 -1.53 -2.14 -2.52
CA ILE A 122 -1.44 -0.98 -3.41
C ILE A 122 -2.66 -1.00 -4.32
N THR A 123 -3.34 0.14 -4.48
CA THR A 123 -4.38 0.28 -5.49
C THR A 123 -3.94 1.27 -6.56
N PHE A 124 -3.91 0.80 -7.79
CA PHE A 124 -3.55 1.60 -8.95
C PHE A 124 -4.79 1.86 -9.81
N GLN A 125 -4.92 3.09 -10.29
CA GLN A 125 -5.88 3.45 -11.31
C GLN A 125 -5.21 4.46 -12.24
N GLN A 126 -5.33 4.23 -13.54
CA GLN A 126 -4.86 5.17 -14.53
C GLN A 126 -5.94 5.41 -15.57
N ASN A 127 -6.23 6.69 -15.78
CA ASN A 127 -7.24 7.16 -16.74
C ASN A 127 -6.59 7.78 -17.99
N ASP A 128 -5.30 8.12 -17.92
CA ASP A 128 -4.57 8.83 -18.98
C ASP A 128 -3.34 8.01 -19.42
N VAL A 129 -3.56 6.88 -20.09
CA VAL A 129 -2.49 6.21 -20.86
C VAL A 129 -2.90 6.28 -22.32
N GLN A 130 -2.34 7.23 -23.06
CA GLN A 130 -2.66 7.39 -24.49
C GLN A 130 -2.39 6.10 -25.26
N GLU A 131 -1.40 5.32 -24.82
CA GLU A 131 -0.98 4.05 -25.41
C GLU A 131 -2.03 2.93 -25.20
N LEU A 132 -2.84 3.01 -24.13
CA LEU A 132 -3.98 2.10 -23.92
C LEU A 132 -5.22 2.55 -24.70
N GLN A 133 -5.36 3.86 -24.95
CA GLN A 133 -6.51 4.45 -25.64
C GLN A 133 -6.36 4.42 -27.18
N THR A 134 -5.14 4.43 -27.69
CA THR A 134 -4.84 4.58 -29.12
C THR A 134 -3.88 3.50 -29.62
N GLY A 135 -4.11 2.99 -30.83
CA GLY A 135 -3.32 1.90 -31.44
C GLY A 135 -4.16 0.71 -31.92
N THR A 136 -3.48 -0.22 -32.59
CA THR A 136 -4.02 -1.45 -33.20
C THR A 136 -3.11 -2.63 -32.86
N GLY A 137 -3.67 -3.83 -32.76
CA GLY A 137 -2.91 -5.04 -32.43
C GLY A 137 -2.48 -5.16 -30.95
N ASP A 138 -1.77 -6.25 -30.68
CA ASP A 138 -1.30 -6.63 -29.34
C ASP A 138 -0.27 -5.61 -28.81
N ARG A 139 -0.53 -5.10 -27.61
CA ARG A 139 0.26 -4.06 -26.94
C ARG A 139 0.39 -4.39 -25.47
N THR A 140 1.57 -4.15 -24.94
CA THR A 140 1.88 -4.28 -23.51
C THR A 140 2.53 -3.00 -23.04
N ILE A 141 1.98 -2.42 -21.98
CA ILE A 141 2.51 -1.20 -21.35
C ILE A 141 2.91 -1.54 -19.93
N THR A 142 4.12 -1.15 -19.56
CA THR A 142 4.68 -1.41 -18.23
C THR A 142 4.69 -0.13 -17.40
N PHE A 143 4.23 -0.24 -16.16
CA PHE A 143 4.20 0.80 -15.15
C PHE A 143 5.15 0.38 -14.04
N SER A 144 5.99 1.32 -13.58
CA SER A 144 6.71 1.15 -12.32
C SER A 144 5.95 1.91 -11.24
N ILE A 145 5.53 1.20 -10.19
CA ILE A 145 4.70 1.73 -9.11
C ILE A 145 5.52 1.71 -7.82
N ASP A 146 5.84 2.88 -7.29
CA ASP A 146 6.57 3.01 -6.03
C ASP A 146 5.76 2.47 -4.83
N HIS A 147 6.43 1.83 -3.88
CA HIS A 147 5.84 1.39 -2.62
C HIS A 147 6.80 1.50 -1.44
N GLU A 148 6.25 1.61 -0.23
CA GLU A 148 7.03 1.73 1.01
C GLU A 148 7.44 0.38 1.61
N PHE A 149 6.84 -0.71 1.14
CA PHE A 149 7.02 -2.05 1.71
C PHE A 149 8.30 -2.75 1.21
N LYS A 150 9.43 -2.45 1.86
CA LYS A 150 10.77 -2.78 1.33
C LYS A 150 11.12 -4.26 1.23
N ASP A 151 10.49 -5.07 2.06
CA ASP A 151 10.79 -6.50 2.19
C ASP A 151 9.84 -7.36 1.32
N ALA A 152 9.09 -6.72 0.41
CA ALA A 152 8.23 -7.41 -0.54
C ALA A 152 9.05 -8.33 -1.44
N THR A 153 8.72 -9.61 -1.42
CA THR A 153 9.31 -10.63 -2.32
C THR A 153 8.26 -11.34 -3.16
N ASN A 154 6.99 -11.23 -2.78
CA ASN A 154 5.86 -11.86 -3.43
C ASN A 154 4.77 -10.83 -3.72
N GLY A 155 3.97 -11.12 -4.76
CA GLY A 155 2.88 -10.26 -5.17
C GLY A 155 1.74 -11.02 -5.85
N LEU A 156 0.52 -10.56 -5.59
CA LEU A 156 -0.71 -10.98 -6.27
C LEU A 156 -1.41 -9.74 -6.81
N ILE A 157 -1.92 -9.81 -8.04
CA ILE A 157 -2.62 -8.69 -8.68
C ILE A 157 -4.07 -9.07 -9.01
N SER A 158 -5.03 -8.20 -8.70
CA SER A 158 -6.43 -8.37 -9.10
C SER A 158 -6.96 -7.18 -9.90
N LEU A 159 -7.52 -7.47 -11.07
CA LEU A 159 -8.23 -6.51 -11.90
C LEU A 159 -9.56 -6.13 -11.24
N ASN A 160 -9.69 -4.87 -10.84
CA ASN A 160 -10.87 -4.34 -10.16
C ASN A 160 -11.67 -3.37 -11.02
N GLY A 161 -11.18 -3.01 -12.19
CA GLY A 161 -11.95 -2.22 -13.12
C GLY A 161 -11.23 -2.01 -14.43
N VAL A 162 -12.01 -1.89 -15.48
CA VAL A 162 -11.55 -1.56 -16.82
C VAL A 162 -12.70 -0.90 -17.55
N LYS A 163 -12.41 0.05 -18.45
CA LYS A 163 -13.37 0.57 -19.41
C LYS A 163 -12.78 0.52 -20.80
N HIS A 164 -13.32 -0.33 -21.65
CA HIS A 164 -13.12 -0.46 -23.09
C HIS A 164 -13.83 0.65 -23.87
N ILE A 165 -13.08 1.28 -24.77
CA ILE A 165 -13.56 2.23 -25.79
C ILE A 165 -14.15 1.45 -26.97
N LYS A 166 -13.49 0.35 -27.38
CA LYS A 166 -13.93 -0.53 -28.48
C LYS A 166 -14.28 -1.93 -27.99
N SER A 167 -15.16 -2.61 -28.72
CA SER A 167 -15.79 -3.88 -28.33
C SER A 167 -14.86 -5.11 -28.32
N ASN A 168 -13.58 -4.99 -28.67
CA ASN A 168 -12.64 -6.09 -28.48
C ASN A 168 -12.17 -6.02 -27.03
N GLN A 169 -12.57 -7.02 -26.24
CA GLN A 169 -12.45 -6.97 -24.79
C GLN A 169 -11.37 -7.93 -24.33
N ILE A 170 -10.13 -7.50 -24.50
CA ILE A 170 -8.98 -8.29 -24.08
C ILE A 170 -8.06 -7.41 -23.25
N VAL A 171 -7.93 -7.78 -21.98
CA VAL A 171 -7.06 -7.10 -21.03
C VAL A 171 -6.45 -8.13 -20.09
N GLU A 172 -5.15 -8.03 -19.86
CA GLU A 172 -4.42 -8.74 -18.81
C GLU A 172 -3.62 -7.73 -18.00
N VAL A 173 -3.63 -7.86 -16.68
CA VAL A 173 -2.68 -7.17 -15.80
C VAL A 173 -1.75 -8.19 -15.17
N LYS A 174 -0.46 -7.87 -15.08
CA LYS A 174 0.54 -8.83 -14.61
C LYS A 174 1.64 -8.13 -13.84
N ILE A 175 2.05 -8.74 -12.73
CA ILE A 175 3.28 -8.34 -12.04
C ILE A 175 4.45 -8.92 -12.84
N GLU A 176 5.29 -8.06 -13.39
CA GLU A 176 6.52 -8.47 -14.08
C GLU A 176 7.65 -8.67 -13.09
N GLN A 177 7.80 -7.75 -12.14
CA GLN A 177 8.86 -7.81 -11.15
C GLN A 177 8.48 -7.07 -9.86
N VAL A 178 8.75 -7.70 -8.71
CA VAL A 178 8.70 -7.05 -7.39
C VAL A 178 10.12 -6.60 -7.02
N GLN A 179 10.29 -5.32 -6.70
CA GLN A 179 11.56 -4.75 -6.26
C GLN A 179 11.43 -4.20 -4.83
N SER A 180 12.54 -3.82 -4.21
CA SER A 180 12.53 -3.32 -2.82
C SER A 180 11.84 -1.96 -2.62
N LYS A 181 11.50 -1.22 -3.67
CA LYS A 181 10.88 0.11 -3.57
C LYS A 181 9.84 0.38 -4.65
N SER A 182 9.70 -0.54 -5.59
CA SER A 182 8.80 -0.40 -6.72
C SER A 182 8.37 -1.78 -7.19
N ILE A 183 7.24 -1.80 -7.88
CA ILE A 183 6.75 -2.98 -8.59
C ILE A 183 6.52 -2.62 -10.04
N ASP A 184 7.06 -3.45 -10.93
CA ASP A 184 6.81 -3.33 -12.35
C ASP A 184 5.60 -4.18 -12.72
N VAL A 185 4.58 -3.52 -13.26
CA VAL A 185 3.31 -4.13 -13.63
C VAL A 185 3.07 -3.86 -15.11
N SER A 186 2.69 -4.88 -15.85
CA SER A 186 2.26 -4.73 -17.24
C SER A 186 0.74 -4.77 -17.36
N VAL A 187 0.24 -4.00 -18.32
CA VAL A 187 -1.14 -4.08 -18.81
C VAL A 187 -1.03 -4.44 -20.30
N SER A 188 -1.50 -5.63 -20.64
CA SER A 188 -1.56 -6.12 -22.01
C SER A 188 -2.97 -6.01 -22.54
N ILE A 189 -3.11 -5.39 -23.71
CA ILE A 189 -4.32 -5.37 -24.53
C ILE A 189 -4.02 -6.08 -25.84
N TYR A 190 -4.99 -6.82 -26.38
CA TYR A 190 -4.76 -7.67 -27.54
C TYR A 190 -5.69 -7.26 -28.68
N SER A 191 -5.27 -7.47 -29.92
CA SER A 191 -6.00 -7.06 -31.13
C SER A 191 -6.35 -5.56 -31.09
N ASP A 192 -7.46 -5.16 -31.68
CA ASP A 192 -7.89 -3.76 -31.76
C ASP A 192 -8.59 -3.25 -30.50
N SER A 193 -8.35 -3.89 -29.35
CA SER A 193 -8.88 -3.47 -28.04
C SER A 193 -8.35 -2.09 -27.67
N GLN A 194 -9.19 -1.21 -27.16
CA GLN A 194 -8.81 0.12 -26.69
C GLN A 194 -9.47 0.35 -25.35
N ILE A 195 -8.72 0.79 -24.33
CA ILE A 195 -9.26 1.01 -22.99
C ILE A 195 -9.03 2.46 -22.54
N GLU A 196 -10.07 3.05 -21.99
CA GLU A 196 -10.10 4.40 -21.41
C GLU A 196 -9.44 4.42 -20.04
N TYR A 197 -9.73 3.42 -19.20
CA TYR A 197 -9.05 3.26 -17.92
C TYR A 197 -8.84 1.79 -17.55
N VAL A 198 -7.87 1.57 -16.66
CA VAL A 198 -7.64 0.30 -15.97
C VAL A 198 -7.41 0.56 -14.48
N ARG A 199 -7.93 -0.34 -13.64
CA ARG A 199 -7.79 -0.31 -12.19
C ARG A 199 -7.53 -1.72 -11.67
N PHE A 200 -6.54 -1.85 -10.81
CA PHE A 200 -6.21 -3.09 -10.14
C PHE A 200 -5.69 -2.81 -8.74
N ASN A 201 -5.72 -3.83 -7.89
CA ASN A 201 -4.96 -3.81 -6.64
C ASN A 201 -3.86 -4.86 -6.69
N ILE A 202 -2.83 -4.63 -5.89
CA ILE A 202 -1.67 -5.48 -5.73
C ILE A 202 -1.56 -5.79 -4.25
N LEU A 203 -1.57 -7.06 -3.89
CA LEU A 203 -1.22 -7.55 -2.58
C LEU A 203 0.25 -7.94 -2.59
N LEU A 204 1.08 -7.19 -1.88
CA LEU A 204 2.48 -7.47 -1.65
C LEU A 204 2.66 -8.21 -0.32
N GLY A 205 3.65 -9.08 -0.26
CA GLY A 205 4.04 -9.76 0.98
C GLY A 205 5.50 -10.21 0.97
N THR A 206 6.01 -10.50 2.16
CA THR A 206 7.27 -11.24 2.32
C THR A 206 7.07 -12.73 2.01
N ASP A 207 8.15 -13.47 1.88
CA ASP A 207 8.14 -14.93 1.75
C ASP A 207 7.51 -15.63 2.98
N GLN A 208 7.59 -15.00 4.15
CA GLN A 208 6.99 -15.49 5.40
C GLN A 208 5.49 -15.21 5.54
N SER A 209 4.93 -14.35 4.70
CA SER A 209 3.54 -13.88 4.83
C SER A 209 2.70 -14.15 3.59
N LEU A 210 3.31 -14.20 2.41
CA LEU A 210 2.61 -14.41 1.16
C LEU A 210 3.45 -15.29 0.22
N TRP A 211 2.86 -16.39 -0.23
CA TRP A 211 3.35 -17.13 -1.39
C TRP A 211 2.40 -16.90 -2.55
N SER A 212 2.91 -16.72 -3.76
CA SER A 212 2.08 -16.56 -4.97
C SER A 212 2.50 -17.57 -6.05
N SER A 213 1.52 -18.14 -6.74
CA SER A 213 1.76 -18.99 -7.89
C SER A 213 2.32 -18.17 -9.06
N ALA A 214 2.89 -18.87 -10.05
CA ALA A 214 3.11 -18.27 -11.35
C ALA A 214 1.77 -17.81 -11.96
N ALA A 215 1.82 -16.71 -12.70
CA ALA A 215 0.72 -16.23 -13.52
C ALA A 215 0.24 -17.32 -14.50
N GLN A 216 -1.06 -17.62 -14.50
CA GLN A 216 -1.65 -18.57 -15.44
C GLN A 216 -2.45 -17.84 -16.51
N ALA A 217 -2.44 -18.41 -17.71
CA ALA A 217 -3.29 -18.02 -18.82
C ALA A 217 -4.03 -19.27 -19.30
N GLU A 218 -5.33 -19.29 -19.09
CA GLU A 218 -6.16 -20.44 -19.42
C GLU A 218 -6.81 -20.28 -20.76
N ILE A 219 -6.26 -20.94 -21.78
CA ILE A 219 -6.77 -20.87 -23.15
C ILE A 219 -7.92 -21.85 -23.29
N PHE A 220 -9.10 -21.33 -23.56
CA PHE A 220 -10.28 -22.10 -23.92
C PHE A 220 -10.29 -22.23 -25.44
N ASN A 221 -10.23 -23.45 -25.95
CA ASN A 221 -10.56 -23.70 -27.35
C ASN A 221 -12.08 -23.56 -27.46
N PRO A 222 -12.62 -22.49 -28.08
CA PRO A 222 -14.05 -22.45 -28.33
C PRO A 222 -14.38 -23.70 -29.15
N PRO A 223 -15.42 -24.48 -28.79
CA PRO A 223 -15.77 -25.67 -29.54
C PRO A 223 -15.91 -25.27 -31.01
N LEU A 224 -15.10 -25.90 -31.87
CA LEU A 224 -15.18 -25.73 -33.30
C LEU A 224 -16.57 -26.22 -33.75
N TYR A 225 -17.49 -25.27 -33.92
CA TYR A 225 -18.79 -25.40 -34.58
C TYR A 225 -19.89 -26.25 -33.89
N GLY A 226 -21.09 -25.65 -33.79
CA GLY A 226 -22.25 -26.17 -34.52
C GLY A 226 -23.18 -27.20 -33.86
N ASN A 227 -23.03 -27.57 -32.59
CA ASN A 227 -23.93 -28.56 -31.98
C ASN A 227 -24.95 -27.98 -31.00
N GLN A 228 -26.14 -27.78 -31.56
CA GLN A 228 -27.49 -27.99 -31.04
C GLN A 228 -27.67 -28.12 -29.52
N TYR A 229 -28.35 -27.11 -28.96
CA TYR A 229 -29.37 -27.16 -27.90
C TYR A 229 -29.47 -28.44 -27.06
N GLY A 230 -29.29 -28.31 -25.74
CA GLY A 230 -29.99 -29.20 -24.82
C GLY A 230 -29.56 -29.21 -23.35
N SER A 231 -28.29 -29.01 -23.03
CA SER A 231 -27.82 -29.13 -21.65
C SER A 231 -26.87 -28.01 -21.28
N ILE A 232 -27.25 -27.25 -20.25
CA ILE A 232 -26.41 -26.28 -19.53
C ILE A 232 -25.17 -27.04 -19.03
N GLY A 233 -24.10 -27.03 -19.83
CA GLY A 233 -22.84 -27.65 -19.49
C GLY A 233 -21.92 -26.60 -18.88
N TYR A 234 -21.51 -26.79 -17.63
CA TYR A 234 -20.36 -26.04 -17.12
C TYR A 234 -19.10 -26.68 -17.70
N LEU A 235 -18.31 -25.91 -18.44
CA LEU A 235 -16.93 -26.28 -18.68
C LEU A 235 -16.18 -26.00 -17.39
N SER A 236 -15.84 -27.06 -16.65
CA SER A 236 -15.03 -26.98 -15.44
C SER A 236 -13.59 -27.37 -15.75
N ARG A 237 -12.63 -26.48 -15.47
CA ARG A 237 -11.21 -26.85 -15.46
C ARG A 237 -10.69 -26.79 -14.04
N GLN A 238 -10.00 -27.85 -13.65
CA GLN A 238 -9.28 -27.92 -12.39
C GLN A 238 -7.82 -27.51 -12.61
N ALA A 239 -7.34 -26.57 -11.81
CA ALA A 239 -5.92 -26.23 -11.71
C ALA A 239 -5.40 -26.68 -10.35
N THR A 240 -4.19 -27.25 -10.34
CA THR A 240 -3.55 -27.83 -9.15
C THR A 240 -2.17 -27.23 -8.99
N PHE A 241 -1.90 -26.63 -7.84
CA PHE A 241 -0.60 -26.06 -7.49
C PHE A 241 -0.01 -26.81 -6.32
N LEU A 242 1.23 -27.28 -6.46
CA LEU A 242 1.95 -27.87 -5.34
C LEU A 242 2.29 -26.77 -4.33
N ILE A 243 1.83 -26.92 -3.09
CA ILE A 243 2.19 -26.01 -2.01
C ILE A 243 3.63 -26.33 -1.60
N PRO A 244 4.54 -25.34 -1.54
CA PRO A 244 5.90 -25.57 -1.06
C PRO A 244 5.90 -26.22 0.33
N SER A 245 6.77 -27.21 0.52
CA SER A 245 6.79 -28.06 1.73
C SER A 245 6.90 -27.27 3.03
N ILE A 246 7.63 -26.14 3.01
CA ILE A 246 7.79 -25.21 4.15
C ILE A 246 6.47 -24.62 4.67
N TYR A 247 5.41 -24.64 3.86
CA TYR A 247 4.11 -24.06 4.19
C TYR A 247 3.02 -25.11 4.52
N LEU A 248 3.30 -26.41 4.37
CA LEU A 248 2.26 -27.45 4.51
C LEU A 248 1.66 -27.52 5.92
N ASN A 249 2.47 -27.22 6.94
CA ASN A 249 2.09 -27.29 8.36
C ASN A 249 1.70 -25.94 8.96
N GLN A 250 1.49 -24.91 8.14
CA GLN A 250 1.11 -23.57 8.61
C GLN A 250 -0.37 -23.30 8.33
N ASP A 251 -1.01 -22.56 9.24
CA ASP A 251 -2.30 -21.92 8.96
C ASP A 251 -2.15 -21.02 7.75
N ARG A 252 -3.13 -21.10 6.84
CA ARG A 252 -3.05 -20.41 5.55
C ARG A 252 -4.42 -20.04 5.01
N LEU A 253 -4.49 -18.88 4.39
CA LEU A 253 -5.68 -18.38 3.71
C LEU A 253 -5.42 -18.35 2.20
N PRO A 254 -6.13 -19.17 1.40
CA PRO A 254 -6.03 -19.08 -0.05
C PRO A 254 -6.73 -17.83 -0.59
N ILE A 255 -6.03 -17.13 -1.47
CA ILE A 255 -6.48 -15.92 -2.16
C ILE A 255 -6.42 -16.20 -3.66
N PHE A 256 -7.55 -16.12 -4.33
CA PHE A 256 -7.63 -16.17 -5.79
C PHE A 256 -7.72 -14.75 -6.33
N ALA A 257 -7.12 -14.44 -7.47
CA ALA A 257 -7.29 -13.16 -8.15
C ALA A 257 -7.42 -13.33 -9.67
N TYR A 258 -8.46 -12.71 -10.24
CA TYR A 258 -8.51 -12.50 -11.68
C TYR A 258 -7.59 -11.37 -12.09
N ARG A 259 -6.75 -11.65 -13.07
CA ARG A 259 -5.81 -10.73 -13.69
C ARG A 259 -6.32 -10.18 -15.01
N GLY A 260 -7.32 -10.81 -15.62
CA GLY A 260 -7.85 -10.38 -16.89
C GLY A 260 -8.61 -11.46 -17.63
N TYR A 261 -8.93 -11.17 -18.88
CA TYR A 261 -9.71 -12.04 -19.73
C TYR A 261 -9.53 -11.74 -21.22
N LYS A 262 -9.96 -12.69 -22.06
CA LYS A 262 -10.05 -12.61 -23.50
C LYS A 262 -11.36 -13.26 -23.99
N PHE A 263 -12.27 -12.45 -24.50
CA PHE A 263 -13.61 -12.89 -24.96
C PHE A 263 -13.89 -12.52 -26.41
N ASP A 264 -14.85 -13.22 -27.02
CA ASP A 264 -15.54 -12.76 -28.23
C ASP A 264 -16.61 -11.72 -27.86
N LYS A 265 -16.78 -10.71 -28.73
CA LYS A 265 -17.64 -9.53 -28.53
C LYS A 265 -19.14 -9.83 -28.43
N ASN A 266 -19.56 -11.03 -28.85
CA ASN A 266 -20.97 -11.42 -28.96
C ASN A 266 -21.38 -12.51 -27.96
N ALA A 267 -20.56 -12.78 -26.94
CA ALA A 267 -20.80 -13.86 -26.00
C ALA A 267 -21.11 -13.34 -24.58
N ASN A 268 -22.06 -14.01 -23.91
CA ASN A 268 -22.20 -13.87 -22.47
C ASN A 268 -20.93 -14.37 -21.80
N VAL A 269 -20.54 -13.74 -20.69
CA VAL A 269 -19.46 -14.28 -19.86
C VAL A 269 -20.04 -14.65 -18.52
N ARG A 270 -19.99 -15.94 -18.20
CA ARG A 270 -20.21 -16.40 -16.84
C ARG A 270 -19.01 -17.17 -16.38
N CYS A 271 -18.36 -16.68 -15.33
CA CYS A 271 -17.17 -17.30 -14.79
C CYS A 271 -17.20 -17.26 -13.27
N TYR A 272 -17.06 -18.41 -12.60
CA TYR A 272 -16.88 -18.48 -11.15
C TYR A 272 -15.76 -19.44 -10.77
N VAL A 273 -15.12 -19.16 -9.63
CA VAL A 273 -14.09 -20.02 -9.05
C VAL A 273 -14.54 -20.64 -7.74
N ILE A 274 -14.39 -21.96 -7.64
CA ILE A 274 -14.44 -22.67 -6.36
C ILE A 274 -13.03 -23.13 -6.06
N TYR A 275 -12.48 -22.72 -4.92
CA TYR A 275 -11.13 -23.10 -4.51
C TYR A 275 -11.12 -23.57 -3.06
N GLY A 276 -10.19 -24.48 -2.76
CA GLY A 276 -9.96 -24.98 -1.41
C GLY A 276 -8.56 -25.59 -1.29
N PRO A 277 -7.92 -25.49 -0.13
CA PRO A 277 -6.66 -26.17 0.11
C PRO A 277 -6.93 -27.68 0.18
N GLN A 278 -6.20 -28.47 -0.61
CA GLN A 278 -6.18 -29.93 -0.53
C GLN A 278 -4.75 -30.40 -0.37
N THR A 279 -4.24 -30.42 0.87
CA THR A 279 -2.85 -30.79 1.17
C THR A 279 -2.44 -32.07 0.41
N PRO A 280 -1.35 -32.05 -0.38
CA PRO A 280 -0.30 -31.02 -0.46
C PRO A 280 -0.52 -29.93 -1.53
N ASN A 281 -1.69 -29.89 -2.15
CA ASN A 281 -2.01 -29.02 -3.26
C ASN A 281 -2.97 -27.88 -2.88
N LEU A 282 -2.94 -26.81 -3.66
CA LEU A 282 -4.03 -25.85 -3.77
C LEU A 282 -4.79 -26.17 -5.06
N ILE A 283 -6.09 -26.43 -4.94
CA ILE A 283 -6.93 -26.76 -6.09
C ILE A 283 -7.99 -25.69 -6.26
N TYR A 284 -8.14 -25.20 -7.48
CA TYR A 284 -9.32 -24.42 -7.85
C TYR A 284 -9.97 -24.98 -9.12
N ASN A 285 -11.28 -24.82 -9.18
CA ASN A 285 -12.09 -25.15 -10.34
C ASN A 285 -12.64 -23.84 -10.92
N LEU A 286 -12.28 -23.57 -12.17
CA LEU A 286 -12.81 -22.49 -12.98
C LEU A 286 -13.99 -23.03 -13.77
N PHE A 287 -15.16 -22.42 -13.61
CA PHE A 287 -16.37 -22.81 -14.32
C PHE A 287 -16.77 -21.71 -15.28
N VAL A 288 -16.85 -22.05 -16.56
CA VAL A 288 -17.43 -21.18 -17.59
C VAL A 288 -18.68 -21.81 -18.16
N TRP A 289 -19.63 -20.98 -18.57
CA TRP A 289 -20.88 -21.47 -19.15
C TRP A 289 -20.71 -21.80 -20.64
N ASP A 290 -21.32 -22.87 -21.13
CA ASP A 290 -21.24 -23.36 -22.53
C ASP A 290 -21.43 -22.30 -23.63
N SER A 291 -22.31 -21.31 -23.41
CA SER A 291 -22.55 -20.20 -24.34
C SER A 291 -21.51 -19.08 -24.25
N THR A 292 -20.57 -19.16 -23.29
CA THR A 292 -19.45 -18.23 -23.18
C THR A 292 -18.36 -18.60 -24.18
N THR A 293 -18.24 -17.81 -25.25
CA THR A 293 -17.06 -17.86 -26.13
C THR A 293 -15.92 -17.08 -25.48
N SER A 294 -15.27 -17.69 -24.49
CA SER A 294 -13.99 -17.23 -23.95
C SER A 294 -12.85 -17.85 -24.71
N TYR A 295 -11.81 -17.07 -24.98
CA TYR A 295 -10.54 -17.57 -25.50
C TYR A 295 -9.51 -17.71 -24.40
N ALA A 296 -9.51 -16.82 -23.41
CA ALA A 296 -8.63 -16.94 -22.26
C ALA A 296 -9.15 -16.30 -20.98
N PHE A 297 -8.80 -16.88 -19.84
CA PHE A 297 -8.85 -16.20 -18.53
C PHE A 297 -7.45 -16.11 -17.96
N PHE A 298 -7.12 -14.96 -17.39
CA PHE A 298 -5.84 -14.74 -16.73
C PHE A 298 -6.07 -14.72 -15.23
N ASP A 299 -5.39 -15.59 -14.51
CA ASP A 299 -5.54 -15.71 -13.06
C ASP A 299 -4.22 -15.98 -12.35
N GLN A 300 -4.28 -15.90 -11.03
CA GLN A 300 -3.20 -16.20 -10.12
C GLN A 300 -3.79 -16.58 -8.76
N VAL A 301 -3.08 -17.44 -8.03
CA VAL A 301 -3.45 -17.83 -6.67
C VAL A 301 -2.30 -17.56 -5.70
N SER A 302 -2.66 -17.24 -4.47
CA SER A 302 -1.71 -17.02 -3.38
C SER A 302 -2.17 -17.68 -2.09
N LEU A 303 -1.23 -17.89 -1.20
CA LEU A 303 -1.46 -18.32 0.17
C LEU A 303 -0.95 -17.22 1.09
N TYR A 304 -1.84 -16.65 1.90
CA TYR A 304 -1.48 -15.77 2.99
C TYR A 304 -1.24 -16.59 4.27
N PHE A 305 -0.14 -16.32 4.96
CA PHE A 305 0.29 -17.02 6.17
C PHE A 305 0.17 -16.08 7.39
N PRO A 306 -0.96 -16.10 8.10
CA PRO A 306 -1.12 -15.31 9.31
C PRO A 306 -0.13 -15.77 10.37
N GLN A 307 0.54 -14.82 11.02
CA GLN A 307 1.37 -15.10 12.19
C GLN A 307 0.86 -14.24 13.34
N PRO A 308 -0.19 -14.69 14.06
CA PRO A 308 -0.83 -13.90 15.12
C PRO A 308 0.14 -13.50 16.24
N GLN A 309 1.24 -14.24 16.39
CA GLN A 309 2.29 -13.98 17.36
C GLN A 309 3.25 -12.85 16.95
N ILE A 310 3.26 -12.45 15.67
CA ILE A 310 4.05 -11.28 15.25
C ILE A 310 3.38 -10.03 15.77
N LYS A 311 4.23 -9.27 16.43
CA LYS A 311 3.93 -8.15 17.28
C LYS A 311 4.40 -6.91 16.50
N ILE A 312 3.46 -6.21 15.87
CA ILE A 312 3.76 -5.13 14.92
C ILE A 312 4.17 -3.86 15.68
N VAL A 313 5.39 -3.39 15.44
CA VAL A 313 5.85 -2.06 15.91
C VAL A 313 5.37 -1.02 14.91
N GLN A 314 4.51 -0.10 15.33
CA GLN A 314 4.16 1.03 14.48
C GLN A 314 5.35 2.01 14.42
N PRO A 315 6.05 2.15 13.27
CA PRO A 315 7.37 2.80 13.19
C PRO A 315 7.32 4.32 13.41
N ASN A 316 6.14 4.88 13.69
CA ASN A 316 5.87 6.31 13.72
C ASN A 316 5.05 6.75 14.94
N CYS A 317 4.78 5.85 15.88
CA CYS A 317 3.91 6.09 17.01
C CYS A 317 4.68 6.01 18.34
N ALA A 318 4.16 6.67 19.37
CA ALA A 318 4.51 6.43 20.75
C ALA A 318 3.42 5.59 21.41
N GLU A 319 3.78 4.78 22.39
CA GLU A 319 2.83 4.37 23.43
C GLU A 319 3.12 5.12 24.70
N LEU A 320 2.05 5.52 25.37
CA LEU A 320 2.10 6.01 26.75
C LEU A 320 1.44 4.98 27.66
N PHE A 321 1.99 4.82 28.86
CA PHE A 321 1.52 3.85 29.85
C PHE A 321 1.23 4.53 31.19
N SER A 322 0.23 4.04 31.91
CA SER A 322 -0.18 4.59 33.20
C SER A 322 0.75 4.21 34.36
N GLU A 323 1.56 3.16 34.19
CA GLU A 323 2.52 2.67 35.19
C GLU A 323 3.96 2.65 34.65
N CYS A 324 4.91 2.41 35.55
CA CYS A 324 6.30 2.22 35.16
C CYS A 324 6.50 0.82 34.56
N ASP A 325 7.65 0.64 33.90
CA ASP A 325 8.03 -0.60 33.23
C ASP A 325 7.03 -1.02 32.13
N TYR A 326 6.38 -0.04 31.50
CA TYR A 326 5.42 -0.23 30.40
C TYR A 326 4.18 -1.05 30.81
N ASN A 327 3.73 -0.88 32.05
CA ASN A 327 2.56 -1.56 32.60
C ASN A 327 1.34 -0.63 32.72
N GLY A 328 0.20 -1.22 33.10
CA GLY A 328 -1.06 -0.53 33.31
C GLY A 328 -1.85 -0.31 32.01
N ASP A 329 -2.74 0.67 32.03
CA ASP A 329 -3.44 1.12 30.83
C ASP A 329 -2.44 1.68 29.84
N SER A 330 -2.74 1.59 28.54
CA SER A 330 -1.89 2.17 27.50
C SER A 330 -2.68 2.91 26.41
N ILE A 331 -2.03 3.87 25.77
CA ILE A 331 -2.57 4.58 24.61
C ILE A 331 -1.50 4.74 23.54
N VAL A 332 -1.82 4.32 22.31
CA VAL A 332 -0.96 4.50 21.13
C VAL A 332 -1.28 5.84 20.48
N ILE A 333 -0.23 6.63 20.27
CA ILE A 333 -0.26 7.97 19.72
C ILE A 333 0.56 7.97 18.44
N CYS A 334 -0.06 8.25 17.30
CA CYS A 334 0.62 8.30 16.00
C CYS A 334 0.69 9.70 15.38
N ASN A 335 -0.10 10.64 15.90
CA ASN A 335 -0.24 12.01 15.43
C ASN A 335 -0.29 12.97 16.62
N ASN A 336 -0.12 14.27 16.37
CA ASN A 336 -0.23 15.29 17.42
C ASN A 336 -1.60 15.19 18.12
N ILE A 337 -1.60 15.08 19.44
CA ILE A 337 -2.82 15.06 20.27
C ILE A 337 -2.80 16.29 21.16
N PRO A 338 -3.62 17.32 20.87
CA PRO A 338 -3.66 18.55 21.67
C PRO A 338 -4.32 18.32 23.04
N ASP A 339 -5.11 17.27 23.21
CA ASP A 339 -5.76 16.95 24.47
C ASP A 339 -5.94 15.44 24.60
N LEU A 340 -5.18 14.82 25.51
CA LEU A 340 -5.25 13.39 25.78
C LEU A 340 -6.57 12.98 26.44
N LEU A 341 -7.21 13.88 27.19
CA LEU A 341 -8.49 13.61 27.85
C LEU A 341 -9.60 13.40 26.81
N GLN A 342 -9.56 14.13 25.70
CA GLN A 342 -10.47 13.91 24.56
C GLN A 342 -10.30 12.55 23.89
N LYS A 343 -9.18 11.87 24.14
CA LYS A 343 -8.93 10.49 23.70
C LYS A 343 -9.26 9.46 24.79
N GLY A 344 -9.88 9.90 25.88
CA GLY A 344 -10.26 9.04 27.01
C GLY A 344 -9.12 8.73 27.96
N TRP A 345 -7.92 9.29 27.73
CA TRP A 345 -6.77 9.05 28.59
C TRP A 345 -6.81 9.97 29.80
N THR A 346 -7.15 9.41 30.97
CA THR A 346 -7.28 10.15 32.24
C THR A 346 -6.14 9.86 33.22
N ASN A 347 -5.29 8.88 32.90
CA ASN A 347 -4.20 8.45 33.76
C ASN A 347 -2.96 9.35 33.63
N GLN A 348 -2.13 9.40 34.68
CA GLN A 348 -0.79 9.96 34.56
C GLN A 348 0.07 9.06 33.69
N VAL A 349 0.90 9.65 32.84
CA VAL A 349 1.84 8.90 32.00
C VAL A 349 3.11 8.66 32.82
N LYS A 350 3.41 7.39 33.09
CA LYS A 350 4.55 6.97 33.92
C LYS A 350 5.64 6.25 33.13
N SER A 351 5.35 5.72 31.96
CA SER A 351 6.37 5.22 31.04
C SER A 351 5.92 5.42 29.59
N LEU A 352 6.87 5.36 28.65
CA LEU A 352 6.58 5.53 27.22
C LEU A 352 7.54 4.74 26.34
N MET A 353 7.05 4.31 25.18
CA MET A 353 7.87 3.73 24.12
C MET A 353 7.73 4.49 22.81
N ILE A 354 8.85 4.72 22.12
CA ILE A 354 8.92 5.48 20.88
C ILE A 354 9.85 4.81 19.86
N SER A 355 9.53 4.96 18.58
CA SER A 355 10.44 4.57 17.48
C SER A 355 11.72 5.42 17.51
N THR A 356 12.86 4.82 17.20
CA THR A 356 14.20 5.46 17.20
C THR A 356 14.38 6.61 16.20
N GLN A 357 13.40 6.88 15.34
CA GLN A 357 13.50 7.86 14.25
C GLN A 357 12.75 9.18 14.51
N LYS A 358 12.16 9.39 15.70
CA LYS A 358 11.36 10.59 15.99
C LYS A 358 11.65 11.20 17.37
N GLN A 359 11.43 12.51 17.46
CA GLN A 359 11.45 13.27 18.72
C GLN A 359 10.01 13.59 19.14
N PHE A 360 9.73 13.38 20.41
CA PHE A 360 8.41 13.59 21.01
C PHE A 360 8.49 14.67 22.08
N TYR A 361 7.47 15.52 22.14
CA TYR A 361 7.31 16.46 23.24
C TYR A 361 6.01 16.15 23.99
N LEU A 362 6.15 15.93 25.29
CA LEU A 362 5.04 15.74 26.22
C LEU A 362 4.84 17.05 26.99
N PHE A 363 3.60 17.50 27.07
CA PHE A 363 3.24 18.77 27.70
C PHE A 363 2.31 18.51 28.89
N ASN A 364 2.53 19.23 29.98
CA ASN A 364 1.66 19.12 31.15
C ASN A 364 0.34 19.90 31.06
N GLN A 365 0.12 20.62 29.96
CA GLN A 365 -1.15 21.28 29.66
C GLN A 365 -1.63 20.87 28.26
N ILE A 366 -2.93 21.02 28.04
CA ILE A 366 -3.54 20.82 26.72
C ILE A 366 -3.02 21.87 25.71
N ASN A 367 -3.26 21.63 24.43
CA ASN A 367 -2.87 22.50 23.31
C ASN A 367 -1.37 22.81 23.25
N TYR A 368 -0.52 21.88 23.71
CA TYR A 368 0.94 21.99 23.69
C TYR A 368 1.46 23.17 24.53
N GLN A 369 0.78 23.47 25.63
CA GLN A 369 1.14 24.55 26.56
C GLN A 369 1.88 24.01 27.80
N GLY A 370 2.39 24.92 28.62
CA GLY A 370 3.05 24.59 29.87
C GLY A 370 4.46 24.02 29.72
N GLN A 371 4.88 23.23 30.70
CA GLN A 371 6.20 22.62 30.71
C GLN A 371 6.24 21.47 29.70
N ALA A 372 7.26 21.49 28.84
CA ALA A 372 7.49 20.48 27.82
C ALA A 372 8.66 19.58 28.21
N GLN A 373 8.49 18.27 28.07
CA GLN A 373 9.55 17.29 28.20
C GLN A 373 9.86 16.69 26.82
N LYS A 374 11.12 16.80 26.40
CA LYS A 374 11.61 16.21 25.15
C LYS A 374 12.00 14.75 25.37
N ILE A 375 11.51 13.88 24.51
CA ILE A 375 11.74 12.44 24.54
C ILE A 375 12.30 11.98 23.20
N ILE A 376 13.45 11.31 23.25
CA ILE A 376 14.19 10.84 22.06
C ILE A 376 14.53 9.34 22.12
N GLN A 377 14.26 8.70 23.26
CA GLN A 377 14.33 7.26 23.47
C GLN A 377 13.23 6.83 24.46
N ASN A 378 12.99 5.52 24.55
CA ASN A 378 12.04 4.95 25.51
C ASN A 378 12.33 5.41 26.95
N GLN A 379 11.28 5.60 27.74
CA GLN A 379 11.37 5.93 29.15
C GLN A 379 10.68 4.83 29.96
N GLN A 380 11.47 4.03 30.66
CA GLN A 380 10.97 2.92 31.45
C GLN A 380 10.18 3.38 32.69
N CYS A 381 10.58 4.49 33.29
CA CYS A 381 9.84 5.12 34.37
C CYS A 381 10.14 6.62 34.35
N MET A 382 9.10 7.43 34.40
CA MET A 382 9.18 8.88 34.45
C MET A 382 8.73 9.34 35.82
N GLU A 383 9.41 10.34 36.37
CA GLU A 383 8.89 11.05 37.54
C GLU A 383 7.51 11.62 37.19
N SER A 384 6.55 11.46 38.10
CA SER A 384 5.12 11.72 37.87
C SER A 384 4.89 13.11 37.27
N PHE A 385 4.69 13.15 35.96
CA PHE A 385 4.41 14.34 35.19
C PHE A 385 2.97 14.22 34.66
N SER A 386 2.10 15.17 35.02
CA SER A 386 0.70 15.15 34.57
C SER A 386 0.63 15.59 33.11
N ILE A 387 0.79 14.65 32.19
CA ILE A 387 0.86 14.92 30.75
C ILE A 387 -0.55 15.03 30.17
N LEU A 388 -0.86 16.16 29.53
CA LEU A 388 -2.19 16.45 28.97
C LEU A 388 -2.17 16.62 27.45
N SER A 389 -1.00 16.80 26.80
CA SER A 389 -0.89 16.82 25.34
C SER A 389 0.45 16.32 24.80
N VAL A 390 0.45 15.89 23.52
CA VAL A 390 1.62 15.29 22.83
C VAL A 390 1.82 15.90 21.46
N LYS A 391 3.00 16.45 21.22
CA LYS A 391 3.39 17.01 19.92
C LYS A 391 4.54 16.22 19.31
N PHE A 392 4.30 15.67 18.14
CA PHE A 392 5.32 15.24 17.20
C PHE A 392 5.92 16.49 16.57
N GLN A 393 7.23 16.62 16.68
CA GLN A 393 7.95 17.43 15.74
C GLN A 393 8.65 16.48 14.77
N PRO A 394 8.30 16.50 13.47
CA PRO A 394 9.31 16.13 12.50
C PRO A 394 10.51 17.04 12.77
N VAL A 395 11.72 16.49 12.86
CA VAL A 395 12.92 17.31 12.99
C VAL A 395 12.95 18.21 11.75
N ALA A 396 12.65 19.50 11.90
CA ALA A 396 12.62 20.43 10.78
C ALA A 396 14.06 20.59 10.29
N SER A 397 14.40 19.87 9.23
CA SER A 397 15.74 19.94 8.66
C SER A 397 15.89 21.28 7.93
N ILE A 398 16.80 22.14 8.39
CA ILE A 398 17.23 23.41 7.77
C ILE A 398 17.79 23.15 6.38
N ILE A 399 18.50 22.04 6.22
CA ILE A 399 19.02 21.57 4.94
C ILE A 399 18.65 20.11 4.81
N LYS A 400 17.88 19.79 3.76
CA LYS A 400 17.53 18.41 3.42
C LYS A 400 18.38 18.01 2.22
N VAL A 401 19.39 17.18 2.48
CA VAL A 401 20.19 16.56 1.43
C VAL A 401 19.50 15.25 1.03
N ILE A 402 19.11 15.14 -0.24
CA ILE A 402 18.45 13.97 -0.81
C ILE A 402 19.46 13.26 -1.71
N PHE A 403 19.77 12.02 -1.38
CA PHE A 403 20.66 11.17 -2.17
C PHE A 403 19.79 10.32 -3.09
N ILE A 404 19.92 10.51 -4.40
CA ILE A 404 19.02 9.87 -5.38
C ILE A 404 19.40 8.40 -5.60
N ASN A 405 20.64 8.00 -5.25
CA ASN A 405 21.13 6.64 -5.46
C ASN A 405 21.99 6.17 -4.28
N SER A 406 21.46 5.34 -3.38
CA SER A 406 22.14 4.89 -2.15
C SER A 406 23.05 3.67 -2.34
N ASN A 407 23.07 3.05 -3.51
CA ASN A 407 23.79 1.80 -3.81
C ASN A 407 25.12 1.99 -4.56
N LEU A 408 25.73 3.19 -4.51
CA LEU A 408 27.06 3.40 -5.08
C LEU A 408 28.13 2.80 -4.15
N ASN A 409 28.35 1.49 -4.29
CA ASN A 409 29.38 0.73 -3.58
C ASN A 409 30.83 1.06 -3.99
N ASN A 410 31.05 2.05 -4.87
CA ASN A 410 32.38 2.50 -5.26
C ASN A 410 32.59 4.00 -4.99
N ASN A 411 33.38 4.25 -3.95
CA ASN A 411 34.26 5.39 -3.64
C ASN A 411 33.68 6.81 -3.35
N ASN A 412 34.04 7.25 -2.13
CA ASN A 412 34.24 8.60 -1.58
C ASN A 412 33.11 9.65 -1.61
N CYS A 413 32.00 9.43 -2.30
CA CYS A 413 30.96 10.45 -2.43
C CYS A 413 29.82 10.32 -1.42
N LYS A 414 30.11 10.54 -0.13
CA LYS A 414 29.13 10.53 0.96
C LYS A 414 28.82 11.90 1.57
N TYR A 415 29.48 12.95 1.09
CA TYR A 415 29.47 14.27 1.72
C TYR A 415 29.01 15.35 0.76
N VAL A 416 28.35 16.36 1.32
CA VAL A 416 28.15 17.68 0.71
C VAL A 416 28.95 18.68 1.54
N TYR A 417 29.74 19.50 0.86
CA TYR A 417 30.56 20.52 1.51
C TYR A 417 30.01 21.92 1.20
N PHE A 418 29.87 22.72 2.24
CA PHE A 418 29.45 24.11 2.17
C PHE A 418 30.63 25.00 2.55
N TYR A 419 30.84 26.07 1.80
CA TYR A 419 32.00 26.94 1.94
C TYR A 419 31.56 28.38 2.18
N SER A 420 32.29 29.08 3.05
CA SER A 420 32.05 30.49 3.36
C SER A 420 32.56 31.47 2.29
N GLN A 421 33.34 31.02 1.31
CA GLN A 421 33.83 31.80 0.18
C GLN A 421 33.53 31.09 -1.16
N CYS A 422 33.63 31.83 -2.26
CA CYS A 422 33.52 31.25 -3.60
C CYS A 422 34.76 30.41 -3.95
N ASN A 423 34.65 29.61 -5.01
CA ASN A 423 35.64 28.68 -5.50
C ASN A 423 36.08 27.62 -4.47
N TYR A 424 35.15 27.18 -3.62
CA TYR A 424 35.36 26.14 -2.61
C TYR A 424 36.46 26.51 -1.58
N GLN A 425 36.51 27.79 -1.18
CA GLN A 425 37.49 28.33 -0.23
C GLN A 425 36.85 28.73 1.12
N GLY A 426 37.69 29.02 2.11
CA GLY A 426 37.28 29.48 3.44
C GLY A 426 36.86 28.36 4.39
N THR A 427 36.10 28.69 5.44
CA THR A 427 35.55 27.74 6.40
C THR A 427 34.62 26.74 5.71
N VAL A 428 34.77 25.46 6.05
CA VAL A 428 34.02 24.33 5.51
C VAL A 428 33.05 23.78 6.55
N TYR A 429 31.85 23.45 6.10
CA TYR A 429 30.89 22.65 6.85
C TYR A 429 30.49 21.45 6.00
N GLN A 430 30.53 20.24 6.57
CA GLN A 430 30.23 19.00 5.85
C GLN A 430 28.94 18.35 6.37
N ILE A 431 28.10 17.86 5.46
CA ILE A 431 26.94 17.02 5.77
C ILE A 431 27.16 15.66 5.12
N GLN A 432 27.09 14.60 5.91
CA GLN A 432 27.18 13.23 5.43
C GLN A 432 25.78 12.66 5.08
N GLN A 433 25.74 11.69 4.17
CA GLN A 433 24.55 10.88 3.91
C GLN A 433 23.90 10.34 5.19
N GLY A 434 22.60 10.59 5.34
CA GLY A 434 21.82 10.22 6.53
C GLY A 434 21.81 11.27 7.64
N GLN A 435 22.68 12.29 7.58
CA GLN A 435 22.61 13.44 8.48
C GLN A 435 21.58 14.45 7.99
N SER A 436 20.91 15.10 8.95
CA SER A 436 20.05 16.25 8.69
C SER A 436 20.50 17.40 9.57
N LEU A 437 20.45 18.63 9.04
CA LEU A 437 20.75 19.82 9.84
C LEU A 437 19.48 20.36 10.48
N ASP A 438 19.51 20.62 11.78
CA ASP A 438 18.45 21.27 12.53
C ASP A 438 18.93 22.62 13.11
N ARG A 439 18.10 23.29 13.90
CA ARG A 439 18.45 24.59 14.53
C ARG A 439 19.67 24.53 15.44
N SER A 440 20.00 23.36 16.00
CA SER A 440 21.11 23.17 16.94
C SER A 440 22.45 22.93 16.25
N ASN A 441 22.47 22.49 14.99
CA ASN A 441 23.70 22.24 14.22
C ASN A 441 23.79 23.03 12.90
N LYS A 442 23.14 24.21 12.83
CA LYS A 442 23.14 25.06 11.63
C LYS A 442 24.54 25.35 11.09
N ILE A 443 24.65 25.57 9.78
CA ILE A 443 25.88 26.06 9.15
C ILE A 443 26.18 27.46 9.74
N PRO A 444 27.34 27.68 10.37
CA PRO A 444 27.61 28.89 11.16
C PRO A 444 28.05 30.09 10.31
N PHE A 445 27.89 30.02 8.98
CA PHE A 445 28.33 31.06 8.05
C PHE A 445 27.41 31.14 6.83
N GLU A 446 27.48 32.28 6.12
CA GLU A 446 26.85 32.47 4.81
C GLU A 446 27.49 31.52 3.78
N ILE A 447 26.66 30.73 3.09
CA ILE A 447 27.14 29.77 2.09
C ILE A 447 27.42 30.54 0.80
N LYS A 448 28.68 30.55 0.35
CA LYS A 448 29.09 31.18 -0.91
C LYS A 448 29.44 30.19 -2.01
N SER A 449 29.79 28.94 -1.67
CA SER A 449 29.89 27.86 -2.65
C SER A 449 29.53 26.51 -2.04
N ILE A 450 29.15 25.56 -2.89
CA ILE A 450 28.71 24.22 -2.48
C ILE A 450 29.36 23.16 -3.38
N SER A 451 30.01 22.17 -2.80
CA SER A 451 30.52 21.00 -3.52
C SER A 451 29.60 19.82 -3.30
N ILE A 452 28.98 19.34 -4.38
CA ILE A 452 27.96 18.29 -4.40
C ILE A 452 28.48 17.13 -5.24
N CYS A 453 28.47 15.95 -4.63
CA CYS A 453 28.76 14.73 -5.35
C CYS A 453 27.70 14.41 -6.43
N PRO A 454 28.07 13.73 -7.52
CA PRO A 454 27.11 13.23 -8.50
C PRO A 454 25.97 12.44 -7.83
N ASN A 455 24.74 12.60 -8.32
CA ASN A 455 23.52 11.93 -7.82
C ASN A 455 23.05 12.38 -6.42
N ILE A 456 23.51 13.54 -5.93
CA ILE A 456 22.93 14.21 -4.76
C ILE A 456 22.13 15.43 -5.21
N ILE A 457 20.93 15.60 -4.65
CA ILE A 457 20.19 16.87 -4.70
C ILE A 457 20.19 17.48 -3.30
N VAL A 458 20.74 18.70 -3.18
CA VAL A 458 20.67 19.50 -1.95
C VAL A 458 19.49 20.44 -2.06
N LYS A 459 18.54 20.37 -1.13
CA LYS A 459 17.46 21.36 -1.02
C LYS A 459 17.72 22.24 0.20
N LEU A 460 17.91 23.53 -0.02
CA LEU A 460 18.05 24.53 1.03
C LEU A 460 16.70 25.13 1.36
N ARG A 461 16.37 25.27 2.65
CA ARG A 461 15.13 25.90 3.10
C ARG A 461 15.40 26.79 4.30
N ASP A 462 14.91 28.03 4.27
CA ASP A 462 14.96 28.91 5.44
C ASP A 462 13.96 28.42 6.51
N PRO A 463 14.41 28.08 7.74
CA PRO A 463 13.56 27.64 8.83
C PRO A 463 12.64 28.73 9.41
N SER A 464 12.80 29.99 8.99
CA SER A 464 12.02 31.14 9.44
C SER A 464 10.94 31.56 8.43
N TYR A 465 11.00 31.08 7.19
CA TYR A 465 10.09 31.47 6.12
C TYR A 465 9.14 30.31 5.76
N PHE A 466 7.92 30.34 6.30
CA PHE A 466 6.81 29.51 5.81
C PHE A 466 6.38 30.01 4.42
N GLY A 467 7.14 29.62 3.39
CA GLY A 467 6.90 30.01 2.00
C GLY A 467 8.16 30.39 1.20
N GLY A 468 9.36 30.30 1.79
CA GLY A 468 10.60 30.69 1.11
C GLY A 468 10.97 29.69 0.01
N GLY A 469 11.53 30.19 -1.09
CA GLY A 469 11.87 29.39 -2.26
C GLY A 469 12.72 28.16 -1.90
N ASN A 470 12.30 26.99 -2.39
CA ASN A 470 13.13 25.79 -2.31
C ASN A 470 14.15 25.88 -3.44
N GLU A 471 15.38 26.29 -3.10
CA GLU A 471 16.49 26.16 -4.05
C GLU A 471 17.04 24.74 -3.98
N ALA A 472 17.05 24.06 -5.13
CA ALA A 472 17.56 22.72 -5.29
C ALA A 472 18.82 22.75 -6.14
N PHE A 473 19.91 22.20 -5.61
CA PHE A 473 21.19 22.07 -6.30
C PHE A 473 21.47 20.59 -6.58
N SER A 474 21.61 20.23 -7.86
CA SER A 474 21.97 18.88 -8.30
C SER A 474 23.44 18.75 -8.71
N SER A 475 24.20 19.84 -8.65
CA SER A 475 25.62 19.90 -9.00
C SER A 475 26.35 20.98 -8.19
N SER A 476 27.67 20.82 -8.02
CA SER A 476 28.52 21.80 -7.34
C SER A 476 28.40 23.18 -7.96
N GLN A 477 28.32 24.21 -7.12
CA GLN A 477 28.32 25.61 -7.53
C GLN A 477 29.56 26.29 -6.97
N ALA A 478 30.43 26.78 -7.86
CA ALA A 478 31.65 27.47 -7.49
C ALA A 478 31.37 28.84 -6.83
N CYS A 479 30.24 29.47 -7.11
CA CYS A 479 29.81 30.69 -6.44
C CYS A 479 28.28 30.76 -6.48
N LEU A 480 27.64 31.02 -5.35
CA LEU A 480 26.20 31.22 -5.25
C LEU A 480 25.94 32.73 -5.27
N ASP A 481 25.60 33.27 -6.43
CA ASP A 481 25.28 34.69 -6.57
C ASP A 481 23.90 34.97 -5.94
N GLY A 482 23.91 35.53 -4.73
CA GLY A 482 22.70 36.06 -4.09
C GLY A 482 22.03 35.15 -3.04
N TYR A 483 22.56 33.96 -2.74
CA TYR A 483 22.02 33.16 -1.64
C TYR A 483 22.47 33.72 -0.28
N LYS A 484 21.66 34.60 0.30
CA LYS A 484 21.80 35.08 1.67
C LYS A 484 20.74 34.41 2.54
N PHE A 485 21.16 33.64 3.55
CA PHE A 485 20.27 33.45 4.69
C PHE A 485 19.97 34.85 5.25
N PRO A 486 18.69 35.23 5.45
CA PRO A 486 18.36 36.52 6.01
C PRO A 486 19.17 36.76 7.28
N THR A 487 19.95 37.83 7.31
CA THR A 487 20.66 38.22 8.53
C THR A 487 19.61 38.63 9.56
N TYR A 488 19.53 37.85 10.65
CA TYR A 488 18.63 38.14 11.75
C TYR A 488 18.98 39.53 12.31
N ARG A 489 18.04 40.47 12.28
CA ARG A 489 18.09 41.58 13.23
C ARG A 489 17.87 40.95 14.61
N THR A 490 18.90 40.99 15.45
CA THR A 490 18.72 40.80 16.89
C THR A 490 17.68 41.82 17.36
N PRO A 491 16.62 41.40 18.09
CA PRO A 491 15.76 42.37 18.76
C PRO A 491 16.63 43.19 19.73
N ASN A 492 16.52 44.52 19.65
CA ASN A 492 17.03 45.39 20.71
C ASN A 492 16.18 45.24 21.96
#